data_AF-A0A7X4CYW6-F1
#
_entry.id   AF-A0A7X4CYW6-F1
#
_cell.length_a   1.000
_cell.length_b   1.000
_cell.length_c   1.000
_cell.angle_alpha   90.00
_cell.angle_beta   90.00
_cell.angle_gamma   90.00
#
_symmetry.space_group_name_H-M   'P 1'
#
loop_
_entity.id
_entity.type
_entity.pdbx_description
1 polymer ?
#
loop_
_entity_poly.entity_id
_entity_poly.type
_entity_poly.pdbx_seq_one_letter_code
_entity_poly.pdbx_strand_id
1 'polypeptide(L)'
;MIKNDRQLAVAERQREKLRDASARPAPADSDGRLVEAHRRALEADIAKLDAEISAYQVARSGAADLAALGAIDGFGKELVLARIAAGLTQKELAARLSKKTQQVQRYEQNLYASASLKTLTQVAHLFVDVLQERTKTAIGR
;
A
#
# COMPACT_ATOMS: atom_id res chain seq x y z
N MET A 1 0.61 10.80 3.17
CA MET A 1 -0.73 11.23 2.69
C MET A 1 -1.12 12.53 3.35
N ILE A 2 -1.41 13.54 2.53
CA ILE A 2 -1.95 14.84 2.93
C ILE A 2 -3.45 14.70 3.20
N LYS A 3 -3.93 15.21 4.34
CA LYS A 3 -5.31 15.06 4.81
C LYS A 3 -6.12 16.36 4.82
N ASN A 4 -5.45 17.51 4.75
CA ASN A 4 -6.09 18.81 4.85
C ASN A 4 -5.26 19.91 4.18
N ASP A 5 -5.88 21.09 4.02
CA ASP A 5 -5.28 22.26 3.37
C ASP A 5 -4.02 22.76 4.08
N ARG A 6 -3.94 22.64 5.41
CA ARG A 6 -2.74 23.01 6.16
C ARG A 6 -1.55 22.11 5.80
N GLN A 7 -1.79 20.79 5.71
CA GLN A 7 -0.78 19.82 5.31
C GLN A 7 -0.39 19.99 3.83
N LEU A 8 -1.36 20.34 2.96
CA LEU A 8 -1.08 20.67 1.57
C LEU A 8 -0.11 21.85 1.46
N ALA A 9 -0.41 22.97 2.14
CA ALA A 9 0.43 24.15 2.11
C ALA A 9 1.84 23.92 2.68
N VAL A 10 2.00 22.99 3.62
CA VAL A 10 3.31 22.57 4.13
C VAL A 10 4.05 21.72 3.11
N ALA A 11 3.37 20.77 2.47
CA ALA A 11 3.94 19.90 1.46
C ALA A 11 4.41 20.69 0.22
N GLU A 12 3.63 21.65 -0.25
CA GLU A 12 3.98 22.52 -1.38
C GLU A 12 5.24 23.35 -1.09
N ARG A 13 5.31 23.97 0.09
CA ARG A 13 6.50 24.70 0.54
C ARG A 13 7.72 23.80 0.66
N GLN A 14 7.56 22.57 1.16
CA GLN A 14 8.66 21.62 1.26
C GLN A 14 9.14 21.18 -0.13
N ARG A 15 8.22 20.90 -1.04
CA ARG A 15 8.55 20.54 -2.43
C ARG A 15 9.33 21.66 -3.12
N GLU A 16 8.91 22.90 -2.97
CA GLU A 16 9.59 24.06 -3.55
C GLU A 16 11.03 24.17 -3.02
N LYS A 17 11.24 24.05 -1.71
CA LYS A 17 12.59 24.03 -1.11
C LYS A 17 13.46 22.90 -1.66
N LEU A 18 12.91 21.71 -1.88
CA LEU A 18 13.64 20.58 -2.45
C LEU A 18 13.98 20.82 -3.92
N ARG A 19 13.06 21.41 -4.71
CA ARG A 19 13.31 21.80 -6.10
C ARG A 19 14.44 22.81 -6.18
N ASP A 20 14.41 23.84 -5.34
CA ASP A 20 15.48 24.84 -5.26
C ASP A 20 16.82 24.20 -4.89
N ALA A 21 16.83 23.27 -3.92
CA ALA A 21 18.04 22.55 -3.54
C ALA A 21 18.58 21.67 -4.68
N SER A 22 17.70 20.99 -5.42
CA SER A 22 18.07 20.13 -6.55
C SER A 22 18.61 20.89 -7.77
N ALA A 23 18.20 22.16 -7.92
CA ALA A 23 18.63 23.04 -9.01
C ALA A 23 19.96 23.75 -8.72
N ARG A 24 20.45 23.73 -7.47
CA ARG A 24 21.73 24.37 -7.13
C ARG A 24 22.89 23.57 -7.70
N PRO A 25 23.87 24.23 -8.35
CA PRO A 25 25.07 23.55 -8.82
C PRO A 25 25.88 23.03 -7.64
N ALA A 26 26.47 21.85 -7.82
CA ALA A 26 27.40 21.31 -6.84
C ALA A 26 28.69 22.17 -6.80
N PRO A 27 29.35 22.30 -5.64
CA PRO A 27 30.68 22.89 -5.55
C PRO A 27 31.67 22.22 -6.51
N ALA A 28 32.58 23.00 -7.09
CA ALA A 28 33.53 22.54 -8.11
C ALA A 28 34.38 21.34 -7.68
N ASP A 29 34.65 21.20 -6.37
CA ASP A 29 35.51 20.16 -5.80
C ASP A 29 34.72 18.92 -5.31
N SER A 30 33.45 18.80 -5.68
CA SER A 30 32.59 17.69 -5.23
C SER A 30 32.84 16.40 -6.02
N ASP A 31 32.80 15.26 -5.33
CA ASP A 31 32.78 13.95 -5.99
C ASP A 31 31.49 13.79 -6.82
N GLY A 32 31.62 13.69 -8.15
CA GLY A 32 30.50 13.60 -9.08
C GLY A 32 29.56 12.42 -8.82
N ARG A 33 30.05 11.31 -8.26
CA ARG A 33 29.20 10.17 -7.90
C ARG A 33 28.33 10.49 -6.68
N LEU A 34 28.88 11.19 -5.69
CA LEU A 34 28.14 11.64 -4.51
C LEU A 34 27.11 12.70 -4.89
N VAL A 35 27.47 13.63 -5.79
CA VAL A 35 26.54 14.65 -6.32
C VAL A 35 25.35 14.01 -7.01
N GLU A 36 25.59 13.05 -7.91
CA GLU A 36 24.51 12.37 -8.64
C GLU A 36 23.63 11.54 -7.70
N ALA A 37 24.21 10.86 -6.70
CA ALA A 37 23.44 10.13 -5.69
C ALA A 37 22.54 11.07 -4.87
N HIS A 38 23.06 12.23 -4.44
CA HIS A 38 22.27 13.24 -3.74
C HIS A 38 21.16 13.82 -4.61
N ARG A 39 21.44 14.11 -5.88
CA ARG A 39 20.44 14.63 -6.82
C ARG A 39 19.28 13.64 -6.99
N ARG A 40 19.58 12.36 -7.18
CA ARG A 40 18.55 11.30 -7.27
C ARG A 40 17.71 11.17 -6.01
N ALA A 41 18.34 11.29 -4.83
CA ALA A 41 17.60 11.26 -3.57
C ALA A 41 16.60 12.43 -3.47
N LEU A 42 17.03 13.65 -3.83
CA LEU A 42 16.15 14.82 -3.86
C LEU A 42 15.01 14.66 -4.87
N GLU A 43 15.29 14.13 -6.07
CA GLU A 43 14.27 13.86 -7.09
C GLU A 43 13.23 12.83 -6.60
N ALA A 44 13.68 11.77 -5.91
CA ALA A 44 12.78 10.78 -5.32
C ALA A 44 11.87 11.40 -4.25
N ASP A 45 12.41 12.27 -3.40
CA ASP A 45 11.65 12.98 -2.37
C ASP A 45 10.63 13.96 -2.98
N ILE A 46 11.02 14.69 -4.04
CA ILE A 46 10.13 15.59 -4.79
C ILE A 46 8.99 14.78 -5.42
N ALA A 47 9.32 13.67 -6.11
CA ALA A 47 8.33 12.81 -6.75
C ALA A 47 7.31 12.26 -5.75
N LYS A 48 7.78 11.88 -4.55
CA LYS A 48 6.90 11.44 -3.45
C LYS A 48 5.94 12.55 -3.01
N LEU A 49 6.43 13.78 -2.81
CA LEU A 49 5.57 14.91 -2.43
C LEU A 49 4.58 15.27 -3.55
N ASP A 50 5.01 15.26 -4.80
CA ASP A 50 4.13 15.53 -5.94
C ASP A 50 3.01 14.50 -6.05
N ALA A 51 3.31 13.21 -5.81
CA ALA A 51 2.30 12.16 -5.75
C ALA A 51 1.27 12.41 -4.62
N GLU A 52 1.73 12.79 -3.43
CA GLU A 52 0.82 13.08 -2.31
C GLU A 52 -0.05 14.33 -2.54
N ILE A 53 0.53 15.39 -3.13
CA ILE A 53 -0.18 16.63 -3.47
C ILE A 53 -1.23 16.34 -4.54
N SER A 54 -0.86 15.63 -5.60
CA SER A 54 -1.77 15.26 -6.69
C SER A 54 -2.94 14.42 -6.17
N ALA A 55 -2.66 13.40 -5.35
CA ALA A 55 -3.70 12.57 -4.74
C ALA A 55 -4.69 13.39 -3.90
N TYR A 56 -4.20 14.37 -3.12
CA TYR A 56 -5.05 15.26 -2.36
C TYR A 56 -5.92 16.16 -3.25
N GLN A 57 -5.35 16.75 -4.29
CA GLN A 57 -6.06 17.63 -5.22
C GLN A 57 -7.15 16.88 -6.01
N VAL A 58 -6.86 15.66 -6.47
CA VAL A 58 -7.84 14.76 -7.13
C VAL A 58 -8.97 14.40 -6.17
N ALA A 59 -8.65 14.06 -4.92
CA ALA A 59 -9.68 13.79 -3.92
C ALA A 59 -10.55 15.03 -3.65
N ARG A 60 -9.93 16.20 -3.53
CA ARG A 60 -10.63 17.46 -3.27
C ARG A 60 -11.51 17.92 -4.44
N SER A 61 -11.14 17.61 -5.68
CA SER A 61 -11.94 17.96 -6.87
C SER A 61 -13.15 17.03 -7.06
N GLY A 62 -13.28 15.98 -6.26
CA GLY A 62 -14.34 14.97 -6.43
C GLY A 62 -14.05 13.97 -7.55
N ALA A 63 -12.86 14.01 -8.16
CA ALA A 63 -12.46 13.09 -9.23
C ALA A 63 -11.74 11.82 -8.71
N ALA A 64 -11.75 11.58 -7.39
CA ALA A 64 -11.18 10.36 -6.84
C ALA A 64 -11.93 9.11 -7.29
N ASP A 65 -11.19 8.08 -7.66
CA ASP A 65 -11.75 6.74 -7.83
C ASP A 65 -12.14 6.16 -6.47
N LEU A 66 -13.45 6.03 -6.26
CA LEU A 66 -14.05 5.48 -5.06
C LEU A 66 -14.67 4.10 -5.29
N ALA A 67 -14.33 3.41 -6.39
CA ALA A 67 -14.87 2.08 -6.71
C ALA A 67 -14.66 1.07 -5.57
N ALA A 68 -13.53 1.17 -4.86
CA ALA A 68 -13.23 0.34 -3.70
C ALA A 68 -14.26 0.47 -2.56
N LEU A 69 -14.88 1.64 -2.37
CA LEU A 69 -15.93 1.83 -1.37
C LEU A 69 -17.20 1.04 -1.72
N GLY A 70 -17.54 0.94 -3.01
CA GLY A 70 -18.68 0.14 -3.47
C GLY A 70 -18.44 -1.37 -3.37
N ALA A 71 -17.18 -1.80 -3.40
CA ALA A 71 -16.82 -3.21 -3.29
C ALA A 71 -16.70 -3.71 -1.83
N ILE A 72 -16.81 -2.82 -0.83
CA ILE A 72 -16.50 -3.16 0.58
C ILE A 72 -17.38 -4.29 1.13
N ASP A 73 -18.65 -4.35 0.70
CA ASP A 73 -19.61 -5.38 1.13
C ASP A 73 -19.22 -6.78 0.61
N GLY A 74 -18.54 -6.84 -0.54
CA GLY A 74 -18.06 -8.09 -1.15
C GLY A 74 -16.77 -8.61 -0.55
N PHE A 75 -15.99 -7.73 0.10
CA PHE A 75 -14.61 -8.03 0.51
C PHE A 75 -14.49 -9.24 1.44
N GLY A 76 -15.40 -9.38 2.41
CA GLY A 76 -15.42 -10.51 3.32
C GLY A 76 -15.60 -11.86 2.62
N LYS A 77 -16.48 -11.91 1.60
CA LYS A 77 -16.69 -13.08 0.76
C LYS A 77 -15.46 -13.38 -0.10
N GLU A 78 -14.84 -12.33 -0.66
CA GLU A 78 -13.61 -12.46 -1.44
C GLU A 78 -12.45 -13.05 -0.63
N LEU A 79 -12.32 -12.70 0.66
CA LEU A 79 -11.32 -13.33 1.54
C LEU A 79 -11.53 -14.84 1.70
N VAL A 80 -12.79 -15.29 1.83
CA VAL A 80 -13.10 -16.73 1.90
C VAL A 80 -12.75 -17.43 0.59
N LEU A 81 -13.12 -16.82 -0.54
CA LEU A 81 -12.79 -17.35 -1.87
C LEU A 81 -11.27 -17.39 -2.09
N ALA A 82 -10.55 -16.36 -1.66
CA ALA A 82 -9.09 -16.29 -1.75
C ALA A 82 -8.43 -17.39 -0.91
N ARG A 83 -8.94 -17.71 0.30
CA ARG A 83 -8.47 -18.87 1.07
C ARG A 83 -8.63 -20.17 0.29
N ILE A 84 -9.79 -20.38 -0.33
CA ILE A 84 -10.09 -21.59 -1.10
C ILE A 84 -9.17 -21.67 -2.33
N ALA A 85 -9.02 -20.57 -3.06
CA ALA A 85 -8.09 -20.49 -4.19
C ALA A 85 -6.63 -20.75 -3.76
N ALA A 86 -6.25 -20.24 -2.59
CA ALA A 86 -4.95 -20.50 -1.97
C ALA A 86 -4.79 -21.96 -1.51
N GLY A 87 -5.86 -22.77 -1.52
CA GLY A 87 -5.83 -24.20 -1.17
C GLY A 87 -5.63 -24.44 0.32
N LEU A 88 -5.87 -23.42 1.15
CA LEU A 88 -5.68 -23.49 2.58
C LEU A 88 -6.96 -23.93 3.27
N THR A 89 -6.87 -24.90 4.17
CA THR A 89 -7.91 -25.15 5.16
C THR A 89 -7.97 -24.01 6.17
N GLN A 90 -9.09 -23.87 6.89
CA GLN A 90 -9.22 -22.89 7.97
C GLN A 90 -8.18 -23.12 9.09
N LYS A 91 -7.78 -24.39 9.32
CA LYS A 91 -6.73 -24.75 10.28
C LYS A 91 -5.36 -24.25 9.84
N GLU A 92 -5.02 -24.42 8.56
CA GLU A 92 -3.74 -23.95 8.01
C GLU A 92 -3.67 -22.42 7.98
N LEU A 93 -4.78 -21.76 7.60
CA LEU A 93 -4.87 -20.31 7.67
C LEU A 93 -4.66 -19.82 9.12
N ALA A 94 -5.30 -20.47 10.09
CA ALA A 94 -5.13 -20.13 11.50
C ALA A 94 -3.68 -20.30 11.96
N ALA A 95 -3.01 -21.39 11.56
CA ALA A 95 -1.60 -21.62 11.86
C ALA A 95 -0.69 -20.52 11.28
N ARG A 96 -0.88 -20.15 10.00
CA ARG A 96 -0.10 -19.09 9.34
C ARG A 96 -0.31 -17.71 9.96
N LEU A 97 -1.51 -17.45 10.49
CA LEU A 97 -1.84 -16.19 11.17
C LEU A 97 -1.50 -16.20 12.67
N SER A 98 -0.98 -17.30 13.20
CA SER A 98 -0.81 -17.53 14.64
C SER A 98 -2.10 -17.29 15.44
N LYS A 99 -3.24 -17.75 14.89
CA LYS A 99 -4.57 -17.66 15.50
C LYS A 99 -5.10 -19.07 15.82
N LYS A 100 -6.09 -19.14 16.72
CA LYS A 100 -6.83 -20.38 16.97
C LYS A 100 -7.77 -20.67 15.80
N THR A 101 -7.93 -21.94 15.41
CA THR A 101 -8.83 -22.34 14.31
C THR A 101 -10.27 -21.84 14.51
N GLN A 102 -10.80 -21.91 15.73
CA GLN A 102 -12.13 -21.39 16.08
C GLN A 102 -12.27 -19.88 15.79
N GLN A 103 -11.18 -19.11 15.89
CA GLN A 103 -11.19 -17.69 15.58
C GLN A 103 -11.38 -17.47 14.07
N VAL A 104 -10.66 -18.23 13.24
CA VAL A 104 -10.78 -18.16 11.77
C VAL A 104 -12.15 -18.65 11.33
N GLN A 105 -12.66 -19.74 11.91
CA GLN A 105 -14.03 -20.20 11.68
C GLN A 105 -15.07 -19.12 11.97
N ARG A 106 -14.96 -18.44 13.13
CA ARG A 106 -15.87 -17.36 13.48
C ARG A 106 -15.80 -16.19 12.50
N TYR A 107 -14.59 -15.86 12.03
CA TYR A 107 -14.44 -14.85 10.97
C TYR A 107 -15.12 -15.28 9.68
N GLU A 108 -14.90 -16.49 9.18
CA GLU A 108 -15.53 -16.91 7.92
C GLU A 108 -17.06 -17.05 8.04
N GLN A 109 -17.56 -17.46 9.21
CA GLN A 109 -19.00 -17.56 9.48
C GLN A 109 -19.73 -16.23 9.34
N ASN A 110 -19.08 -15.11 9.70
CA ASN A 110 -19.66 -13.77 9.57
C ASN A 110 -19.00 -12.93 8.48
N LEU A 111 -18.37 -13.57 7.49
CA LEU A 111 -17.67 -12.90 6.38
C LEU A 111 -16.72 -11.80 6.86
N TYR A 112 -15.99 -12.08 7.94
CA TYR A 112 -15.03 -11.20 8.59
C TYR A 112 -15.61 -9.88 9.10
N ALA A 113 -16.94 -9.73 9.22
CA ALA A 113 -17.57 -8.50 9.68
C ALA A 113 -17.12 -8.07 11.08
N SER A 114 -16.71 -9.03 11.94
CA SER A 114 -16.17 -8.74 13.28
C SER A 114 -14.65 -8.63 13.34
N ALA A 115 -13.94 -8.78 12.21
CA ALA A 115 -12.49 -8.72 12.19
C ALA A 115 -12.02 -7.26 12.19
N SER A 116 -10.92 -6.98 12.90
CA SER A 116 -10.30 -5.66 12.82
C SER A 116 -9.69 -5.42 11.44
N LEU A 117 -9.61 -4.15 11.00
CA LEU A 117 -8.93 -3.78 9.75
C LEU A 117 -7.50 -4.37 9.68
N LYS A 118 -6.77 -4.35 10.80
CA LYS A 118 -5.45 -4.98 10.91
C LYS A 118 -5.49 -6.48 10.56
N THR A 119 -6.50 -7.20 11.04
CA THR A 119 -6.68 -8.63 10.73
C THR A 119 -7.04 -8.83 9.26
N LEU A 120 -7.96 -8.02 8.72
CA LEU A 120 -8.35 -8.07 7.32
C LEU A 120 -7.14 -7.89 6.40
N THR A 121 -6.32 -6.87 6.64
CA THR A 121 -5.10 -6.60 5.87
C THR A 121 -4.09 -7.75 5.99
N GLN A 122 -3.87 -8.28 7.20
CA GLN A 122 -2.95 -9.40 7.41
C GLN A 122 -3.39 -10.64 6.63
N VAL A 123 -4.68 -10.94 6.63
CA VAL A 123 -5.26 -12.07 5.89
C VAL A 123 -5.13 -11.85 4.37
N ALA A 124 -5.47 -10.66 3.89
CA ALA A 124 -5.38 -10.31 2.48
C ALA A 124 -3.95 -10.43 1.94
N HIS A 125 -2.96 -9.86 2.64
CA HIS A 125 -1.56 -9.94 2.23
C HIS A 125 -1.07 -11.39 2.18
N LEU A 126 -1.41 -12.19 3.19
CA LEU A 126 -1.06 -13.61 3.21
C LEU A 126 -1.59 -14.35 1.96
N PHE A 127 -2.81 -14.04 1.52
CA PHE A 127 -3.35 -14.66 0.31
C PHE A 127 -2.66 -14.19 -0.96
N VAL A 128 -2.32 -12.90 -1.08
CA VAL A 128 -1.55 -12.38 -2.21
C VAL A 128 -0.23 -13.14 -2.35
N ASP A 129 0.51 -13.29 -1.24
CA ASP A 129 1.80 -14.00 -1.23
C ASP A 129 1.63 -15.47 -1.68
N VAL A 130 0.68 -16.19 -1.08
CA VAL A 130 0.45 -17.62 -1.38
C VAL A 130 -0.02 -17.84 -2.83
N LEU A 131 -0.89 -16.98 -3.35
CA LEU A 131 -1.38 -17.11 -4.72
C LEU A 131 -0.29 -16.77 -5.75
N GLN A 132 0.58 -15.80 -5.46
CA GLN A 132 1.75 -15.50 -6.29
C GLN A 132 2.77 -16.64 -6.31
N GLU A 133 3.01 -17.33 -5.19
CA GLU A 133 3.87 -18.52 -5.14
C GLU A 133 3.33 -19.67 -6.01
N ARG A 134 2.01 -19.91 -5.94
CA ARG A 134 1.36 -20.99 -6.69
C ARG A 134 1.32 -20.73 -8.19
N THR A 135 1.10 -19.50 -8.62
CA THR A 135 1.14 -19.12 -10.03
C THR A 135 2.54 -19.25 -10.62
N LYS A 136 3.59 -18.85 -9.88
CA LYS A 136 4.99 -19.09 -10.29
C LYS A 136 5.31 -20.58 -10.42
N THR A 137 4.82 -21.40 -9.50
CA THR A 137 5.04 -22.86 -9.53
C THR A 137 4.28 -23.55 -10.67
N ALA A 138 3.13 -23.02 -11.07
CA ALA A 138 2.34 -23.55 -12.18
C ALA A 138 2.89 -23.16 -13.56
N ILE A 139 3.56 -22.01 -13.68
CA ILE A 139 4.18 -21.53 -14.95
C ILE A 139 5.59 -22.12 -15.14
N GLY A 140 6.27 -22.51 -14.07
CA GLY A 140 7.59 -23.15 -14.10
C GLY A 140 7.59 -24.67 -14.33
N ARG A 141 6.46 -25.26 -14.73
CA ARG A 141 6.32 -26.68 -15.08
C ARG A 141 5.85 -26.85 -16.51
#